data_AF-A0A350ID27-F1
#
_entry.id   AF-A0A350ID27-F1
#
_cell.length_a   1.000
_cell.length_b   1.000
_cell.length_c   1.000
_cell.angle_alpha   90.00
_cell.angle_beta   90.00
_cell.angle_gamma   90.00
#
_symmetry.space_group_name_H-M   'P 1'
#
loop_
_entity.id
_entity.type
_entity.pdbx_description
1 polymer ?
#
loop_
_entity_poly.entity_id
_entity_poly.type
_entity_poly.pdbx_seq_one_letter_code
_entity_poly.pdbx_strand_id
1 'polypeptide(L)' 'MKITDYSSMAMNIISNGWHLPLVNGKVNSSNIEDKIVIGIYNKDLGPILAEEADLVIQLVEELVAEYGEKT' A
#
# COMPACT_ATOMS: atom_id res chain seq x y z
N MET A 1 -11.51 -12.37 -14.85
CA MET A 1 -11.43 -11.52 -13.65
C MET A 1 -9.95 -11.39 -13.33
N LYS A 2 -9.31 -10.25 -13.61
CA LYS A 2 -8.00 -9.98 -13.03
C LYS A 2 -8.28 -9.78 -11.54
N ILE A 3 -8.07 -10.83 -10.76
CA ILE A 3 -7.98 -10.69 -9.32
C ILE A 3 -6.61 -10.04 -9.10
N THR A 4 -6.56 -8.71 -9.14
CA THR A 4 -5.45 -8.00 -8.53
C THR A 4 -5.61 -8.29 -7.04
N ASP A 5 -4.79 -9.19 -6.51
CA ASP A 5 -4.88 -9.56 -5.10
C ASP A 5 -4.35 -8.39 -4.27
N TYR A 6 -5.28 -7.52 -3.85
CA TYR A 6 -4.99 -6.36 -3.00
C TYR A 6 -4.36 -6.77 -1.67
N SER A 7 -4.61 -7.99 -1.19
CA SER A 7 -3.98 -8.52 0.02
C SER A 7 -2.49 -8.75 -0.21
N SER A 8 -2.11 -9.38 -1.32
CA SER A 8 -0.70 -9.56 -1.70
C SER A 8 0.00 -8.21 -1.89
N MET A 9 -0.69 -7.22 -2.46
CA MET A 9 -0.15 -5.88 -2.65
C MET A 9 0.05 -5.15 -1.31
N ALA A 10 -0.93 -5.19 -0.41
CA ALA A 10 -0.83 -4.63 0.93
C ALA A 10 0.31 -5.27 1.73
N MET A 11 0.45 -6.59 1.68
CA MET A 11 1.57 -7.30 2.31
C MET A 11 2.92 -6.91 1.73
N ASN A 12 3.01 -6.67 0.42
CA ASN A 12 4.24 -6.19 -0.22
C ASN A 12 4.61 -4.78 0.26
N ILE A 13 3.62 -3.87 0.35
CA ILE A 13 3.79 -2.51 0.88
C ILE A 13 4.30 -2.55 2.33
N ILE A 14 3.72 -3.43 3.16
CA ILE A 14 4.12 -3.61 4.55
C ILE A 14 5.55 -4.15 4.62
N SER A 15 5.85 -5.22 3.89
CA SER A 15 7.15 -5.90 3.91
C SER A 15 8.30 -5.01 3.44
N ASN A 16 8.04 -4.10 2.49
CA ASN A 16 9.03 -3.14 2.02
C ASN A 16 9.09 -1.85 2.85
N GLY A 17 8.25 -1.72 3.88
CA GLY A 17 8.22 -0.54 4.75
C GLY A 17 7.72 0.73 4.06
N TRP A 18 6.97 0.62 2.96
CA TRP A 18 6.49 1.80 2.22
C TRP A 18 5.39 2.57 2.95
N HIS A 19 4.75 1.94 3.93
CA HIS A 19 3.82 2.58 4.85
C HIS A 19 4.51 3.51 5.87
N LEU A 20 5.84 3.49 5.95
CA LEU A 20 6.64 4.27 6.90
C LEU A 20 7.30 5.49 6.22
N PRO A 21 7.72 6.51 7.02
CA PRO A 21 7.38 6.70 8.43
C PRO A 21 5.89 7.01 8.61
N LEU A 22 5.31 6.68 9.76
CA LEU A 22 3.92 7.06 10.04
C LEU A 22 3.76 8.59 10.02
N VAL A 23 2.71 9.07 9.38
CA VAL A 23 2.38 10.50 9.28
C VAL A 23 1.13 10.75 10.12
N ASN A 24 1.28 11.52 11.20
CA ASN A 24 0.19 11.78 12.16
C ASN A 24 -0.44 10.49 12.74
N GLY A 25 0.38 9.46 12.98
CA GLY A 25 -0.07 8.17 13.52
C GLY A 25 -0.80 7.27 12.53
N LYS A 26 -0.82 7.63 11.24
CA LYS A 26 -1.38 6.84 10.13
C LYS A 26 -0.29 6.40 9.16
N VAL A 27 -0.58 5.44 8.31
CA VAL A 27 0.34 5.01 7.25
C VAL A 27 0.62 6.16 6.29
N ASN A 28 1.83 6.19 5.73
CA ASN A 28 2.24 7.20 4.77
C ASN A 28 1.59 6.95 3.40
N SER A 29 0.32 7.31 3.25
CA SER A 29 -0.44 7.09 2.02
C SER A 29 0.23 7.71 0.80
N SER A 30 0.78 8.92 0.93
CA SER A 30 1.52 9.59 -0.15
C SER A 30 2.73 8.78 -0.63
N ASN A 31 3.52 8.21 0.30
CA ASN A 31 4.65 7.36 -0.08
C ASN A 31 4.17 6.05 -0.71
N ILE A 32 3.08 5.46 -0.22
CA ILE A 32 2.49 4.26 -0.82
C ILE A 32 2.09 4.55 -2.28
N GLU A 33 1.33 5.62 -2.51
CA GLU A 33 0.89 6.05 -3.85
C GLU A 33 2.09 6.28 -4.79
N ASP A 34 3.12 6.98 -4.33
CA ASP A 34 4.34 7.21 -5.10
C ASP A 34 5.00 5.88 -5.52
N LYS A 35 5.06 4.89 -4.61
CA LYS A 35 5.64 3.57 -4.92
C LYS A 35 4.80 2.77 -5.89
N ILE A 36 3.47 2.87 -5.78
CA ILE A 36 2.55 2.28 -6.75
C ILE A 36 2.79 2.87 -8.15
N VAL A 37 2.86 4.20 -8.25
CA VAL A 37 3.12 4.90 -9.51
C VAL A 37 4.46 4.47 -10.10
N ILE A 38 5.52 4.42 -9.30
CA ILE A 38 6.84 3.92 -9.72
C ILE A 38 6.74 2.48 -10.25
N GLY A 39 6.03 1.59 -9.54
CA GLY A 39 5.83 0.20 -9.97
C GLY A 39 5.09 0.08 -11.30
N ILE A 40 4.10 0.96 -11.56
CA ILE A 40 3.41 1.02 -12.85
C ILE A 40 4.37 1.44 -13.96
N TYR A 41 5.18 2.48 -13.74
CA TYR A 41 6.14 2.96 -14.74
C TYR A 41 7.25 1.94 -15.03
N ASN A 42 7.70 1.20 -14.01
CA ASN A 42 8.67 0.13 -14.15
C ASN A 42 8.07 -1.16 -14.76
N LYS A 43 6.74 -1.22 -14.94
CA LYS A 43 5.99 -2.41 -15.38
C LYS A 43 6.03 -3.57 -14.38
N ASP A 44 6.35 -3.29 -13.12
CA ASP A 44 6.28 -4.24 -12.00
C ASP A 44 4.82 -4.42 -11.53
N LEU A 45 4.00 -3.37 -11.68
CA LEU A 45 2.57 -3.38 -11.41
C LEU A 45 1.79 -3.14 -12.71
N GLY A 46 0.66 -3.83 -12.85
CA GLY A 46 -0.32 -3.48 -13.88
C GLY A 46 -0.94 -2.10 -13.61
N PRO A 47 -1.57 -1.47 -14.61
CA PRO A 47 -2.36 -0.27 -14.37
C PRO A 47 -3.46 -0.59 -13.36
N ILE A 48 -3.59 0.25 -12.34
CA ILE A 48 -4.67 0.21 -11.35
C ILE A 48 -5.39 1.56 -11.35
N LEU A 49 -6.65 1.55 -10.94
CA LEU A 49 -7.44 2.76 -10.74
C LEU A 49 -7.11 3.42 -9.41
N ALA A 50 -7.44 4.71 -9.27
CA ALA A 50 -7.23 5.43 -8.02
C ALA A 50 -8.01 4.79 -6.86
N GLU A 51 -9.24 4.35 -7.11
CA GLU A 51 -10.08 3.69 -6.11
C GLU A 51 -9.50 2.34 -5.67
N GLU A 52 -8.75 1.65 -6.54
CA GLU A 52 -8.06 0.41 -6.20
C GLU A 52 -6.84 0.68 -5.32
N ALA A 53 -6.12 1.78 -5.57
CA ALA A 53 -5.03 2.23 -4.70
C ALA A 53 -5.56 2.60 -3.30
N ASP A 54 -6.69 3.32 -3.23
CA ASP A 54 -7.34 3.69 -1.98
C ASP A 54 -7.72 2.45 -1.15
N LEU A 55 -8.28 1.41 -1.80
CA LEU A 55 -8.62 0.15 -1.14
C LEU A 55 -7.39 -0.55 -0.56
N VAL A 56 -6.27 -0.55 -1.30
CA VAL A 56 -5.01 -1.12 -0.83
C VAL A 56 -4.46 -0.34 0.37
N ILE A 57 -4.52 0.99 0.34
CA ILE A 57 -4.07 1.85 1.44
C ILE A 57 -4.91 1.60 2.70
N GLN A 58 -6.24 1.48 2.56
CA GLN A 58 -7.13 1.14 3.66
C GLN A 58 -6.77 -0.21 4.29
N LEU A 59 -6.53 -1.23 3.46
CA LEU A 59 -6.11 -2.54 3.96
C LEU A 59 -4.75 -2.49 4.68
N VAL A 60 -3.80 -1.70 4.18
CA VAL A 60 -2.50 -1.50 4.84
C VAL A 60 -2.68 -0.81 6.20
N GLU A 61 -3.54 0.22 6.29
CA GLU A 61 -3.86 0.90 7.55
C GLU A 61 -4.48 -0.08 8.56
N GLU A 62 -5.44 -0.91 8.14
CA GLU A 62 -6.08 -1.93 9.00
C GLU A 62 -5.05 -2.94 9.52
N LEU A 63 -4.20 -3.48 8.63
CA LEU A 63 -3.18 -4.46 9.00
C LEU A 63 -2.11 -3.87 9.94
N VAL A 64 -1.70 -2.63 9.71
CA VAL A 64 -0.74 -1.94 10.59
C VAL A 64 -1.39 -1.61 11.93
N ALA A 65 -2.67 -1.24 11.97
CA ALA A 65 -3.38 -0.98 13.22
C ALA A 65 -3.59 -2.25 14.06
N GLU A 66 -3.84 -3.39 13.40
CA GLU A 66 -4.11 -4.68 14.05
C GLU A 66 -2.81 -5.40 14.49
N TYR A 67 -1.77 -5.35 13.67
CA TYR A 67 -0.53 -6.15 13.85
C TYR A 67 0.76 -5.35 13.93
N GLY A 68 0.75 -4.04 13.61
CA GLY A 68 1.94 -3.19 13.62
C GLY A 68 2.40 -2.88 15.04
N GLU A 69 3.72 -2.90 15.26
CA GLU A 69 4.30 -2.36 16.50
C GLU A 69 3.98 -0.87 16.57
N LYS A 70 3.22 -0.46 17.60
CA LYS A 70 3.01 0.95 17.94
C LYS A 70 4.34 1.52 18.40
N THR A 71 5.18 1.96 17.46
CA THR A 71 6.44 2.66 17.75
C THR A 71 6.15 4.07 18.26
#